data_AF-A0AAN6PNH3-F1
#
_entry.id   AF-A0AAN6PNH3-F1
#
_cell.length_a   1.000
_cell.length_b   1.000
_cell.length_c   1.000
_cell.angle_alpha   90.00
_cell.angle_beta   90.00
_cell.angle_gamma   90.00
#
_symmetry.space_group_name_H-M   'P 1'
#
loop_
_entity.id
_entity.type
_entity.pdbx_description
1 polymer ?
#
loop_
_entity_poly.entity_id
_entity_poly.type
_entity_poly.pdbx_seq_one_letter_code
_entity_poly.pdbx_strand_id
1 'polypeptide(L)'
;MGTRHLICIFWKGKWVIAQYGQFDGYPDGQGAKIVKFLAVARNIDNLKAGLEHHIYQPTTDEIDAIWAECEAWDEDREAQGLMYDRRMFGINQLYPSMARETSAGILGIIARASQTEQGEDGAEGGAEKKPKKIPVHLELEFANNTLFCEWAYVIDLDKEVLEVYGGGERKHDGHRFKDVGAEGDPVPAFICSFDFSEIYLMKSDKEFVEKVKKASDERAGVEEGSDEEEVLDLGEKEDEEGEDGVEGSAKGSSP
;
A
#
# COMPACT_ATOMS: atom_id res chain seq x y z
N MET A 1 13.23 6.68 -12.71
CA MET A 1 12.08 5.88 -12.26
C MET A 1 12.47 5.16 -10.99
N GLY A 2 11.55 4.91 -10.08
CA GLY A 2 11.79 4.10 -8.89
C GLY A 2 10.51 3.40 -8.45
N THR A 3 10.64 2.52 -7.47
CA THR A 3 9.55 1.66 -6.99
C THR A 3 8.43 2.47 -6.38
N ARG A 4 7.19 2.23 -6.80
CA ARG A 4 6.01 2.87 -6.20
C ARG A 4 5.28 1.89 -5.31
N HIS A 5 4.67 2.41 -4.27
CA HIS A 5 4.11 1.58 -3.20
C HIS A 5 3.01 2.29 -2.42
N LEU A 6 2.32 1.54 -1.58
CA LEU A 6 1.40 2.06 -0.56
C LEU A 6 1.91 1.78 0.85
N ILE A 7 1.82 2.80 1.71
CA ILE A 7 1.90 2.64 3.16
C ILE A 7 0.50 2.88 3.74
N CYS A 8 -0.12 1.82 4.23
CA CYS A 8 -1.48 1.86 4.75
C CYS A 8 -1.50 1.62 6.26
N ILE A 9 -2.48 2.22 6.93
CA ILE A 9 -2.83 1.91 8.31
C ILE A 9 -4.31 1.56 8.36
N PHE A 10 -4.60 0.40 8.93
CA PHE A 10 -5.96 -0.03 9.25
C PHE A 10 -6.14 0.02 10.77
N TRP A 11 -7.16 0.74 11.23
CA TRP A 11 -7.42 0.91 12.66
C TRP A 11 -8.88 1.26 12.93
N LYS A 12 -9.44 0.71 14.00
CA LYS A 12 -10.86 0.82 14.38
C LYS A 12 -11.79 0.40 13.24
N GLY A 13 -11.45 -0.70 12.57
CA GLY A 13 -12.28 -1.29 11.51
C GLY A 13 -12.32 -0.51 10.20
N LYS A 14 -11.39 0.45 9.97
CA LYS A 14 -11.33 1.24 8.74
C LYS A 14 -9.90 1.60 8.34
N TRP A 15 -9.74 1.96 7.07
CA TRP A 15 -8.53 2.62 6.58
C TRP A 15 -8.42 4.03 7.15
N VAL A 16 -7.31 4.33 7.81
CA VAL A 16 -7.03 5.67 8.36
C VAL A 16 -5.88 6.36 7.65
N ILE A 17 -4.99 5.60 7.01
CA ILE A 17 -3.92 6.09 6.12
C ILE A 17 -3.82 5.16 4.91
N ALA A 18 -3.59 5.75 3.74
CA ALA A 18 -3.23 5.06 2.51
C ALA A 18 -2.33 6.00 1.69
N GLN A 19 -1.07 6.10 2.12
CA GLN A 19 -0.10 7.03 1.55
C GLN A 19 0.53 6.40 0.31
N TYR A 20 0.32 7.03 -0.85
CA TYR A 20 1.14 6.74 -2.02
C TYR A 20 2.60 7.15 -1.75
N GLY A 21 3.51 6.24 -2.06
CA GLY A 21 4.94 6.43 -1.93
C GLY A 21 5.65 6.24 -3.27
N GLN A 22 6.67 7.07 -3.50
CA GLN A 22 7.57 6.96 -4.64
C GLN A 22 9.01 6.78 -4.14
N PHE A 23 9.72 5.83 -4.75
CA PHE A 23 11.09 5.39 -4.47
C PHE A 23 11.23 4.39 -3.32
N ASP A 24 12.18 3.46 -3.50
CA ASP A 24 12.63 2.47 -2.51
C ASP A 24 11.52 1.64 -1.85
N GLY A 25 10.39 1.42 -2.53
CA GLY A 25 9.23 0.70 -1.99
C GLY A 25 9.47 -0.78 -1.63
N TYR A 26 10.61 -1.35 -2.00
CA TYR A 26 10.99 -2.73 -1.68
C TYR A 26 11.08 -2.99 -0.16
N PRO A 27 11.05 -4.27 0.27
CA PRO A 27 11.18 -4.65 1.67
C PRO A 27 12.47 -4.13 2.33
N ASP A 28 13.59 -4.07 1.61
CA ASP A 28 14.87 -3.54 2.10
C ASP A 28 14.93 -2.00 2.16
N GLY A 29 13.99 -1.31 1.53
CA GLY A 29 13.82 0.13 1.58
C GLY A 29 12.74 0.55 2.57
N GLN A 30 11.53 0.78 2.08
CA GLN A 30 10.41 1.30 2.90
C GLN A 30 9.89 0.26 3.89
N GLY A 31 9.86 -1.03 3.53
CA GLY A 31 9.51 -2.10 4.47
C GLY A 31 10.40 -2.11 5.72
N ALA A 32 11.72 -2.03 5.53
CA ALA A 32 12.69 -1.95 6.61
C ALA A 32 12.52 -0.69 7.48
N LYS A 33 12.13 0.46 6.89
CA LYS A 33 11.81 1.67 7.65
C LYS A 33 10.57 1.49 8.53
N ILE A 34 9.54 0.80 8.02
CA ILE A 34 8.34 0.47 8.80
C ILE A 34 8.71 -0.44 9.97
N VAL A 35 9.45 -1.53 9.72
CA VAL A 35 9.87 -2.47 10.78
C VAL A 35 10.68 -1.76 11.86
N LYS A 36 11.63 -0.89 11.49
CA LYS A 36 12.38 -0.07 12.47
C LYS A 36 11.48 0.83 13.30
N PHE A 37 10.45 1.42 12.69
CA PHE A 37 9.47 2.23 13.40
C PHE A 37 8.65 1.37 14.37
N LEU A 38 8.13 0.23 13.89
CA LEU A 38 7.28 -0.67 14.66
C LEU A 38 8.02 -1.37 15.80
N ALA A 39 9.33 -1.61 15.67
CA ALA A 39 10.16 -2.27 16.68
C ALA A 39 10.28 -1.52 18.01
N VAL A 40 9.81 -0.26 18.08
CA VAL A 40 9.77 0.54 19.31
C VAL A 40 8.33 0.68 19.76
N ALA A 41 7.93 -0.02 20.84
CA ALA A 41 6.54 -0.02 21.33
C ALA A 41 5.96 1.38 21.53
N ARG A 42 6.75 2.32 22.09
CA ARG A 42 6.35 3.71 22.29
C ARG A 42 5.98 4.44 20.98
N ASN A 43 6.55 4.05 19.84
CA ASN A 43 6.17 4.62 18.55
C ASN A 43 4.72 4.25 18.18
N ILE A 44 4.26 3.06 18.56
CA ILE A 44 2.89 2.60 18.32
C ILE A 44 1.91 3.41 19.16
N ASP A 45 2.20 3.61 20.45
CA ASP A 45 1.38 4.42 21.35
C ASP A 45 1.25 5.86 20.83
N ASN A 46 2.38 6.45 20.47
CA ASN A 46 2.44 7.80 19.91
C ASN A 46 1.71 7.88 18.55
N LEU A 47 1.80 6.85 17.71
CA LEU A 47 1.10 6.78 16.43
C LEU A 47 -0.41 6.73 16.65
N LYS A 48 -0.90 5.85 17.54
CA LYS A 48 -2.34 5.75 17.89
C LYS A 48 -2.87 7.10 18.40
N ALA A 49 -2.13 7.78 19.29
CA ALA A 49 -2.49 9.12 19.77
C ALA A 49 -2.49 10.17 18.64
N GLY A 50 -1.47 10.13 17.77
CA GLY A 50 -1.35 10.98 16.59
C GLY A 50 -2.54 10.85 15.64
N LEU A 51 -2.93 9.61 15.34
CA LEU A 51 -4.06 9.27 14.47
C LEU A 51 -5.40 9.72 15.06
N GLU A 52 -5.57 9.69 16.39
CA GLU A 52 -6.82 10.06 17.02
C GLU A 52 -7.10 11.56 16.96
N HIS A 53 -6.07 12.38 17.10
CA HIS A 53 -6.25 13.81 17.41
C HIS A 53 -5.68 14.76 16.36
N HIS A 54 -4.71 14.34 15.55
CA HIS A 54 -3.91 15.27 14.76
C HIS A 54 -4.08 15.15 13.26
N ILE A 55 -4.72 14.09 12.74
CA ILE A 55 -4.94 13.95 11.29
C ILE A 55 -6.33 14.44 10.88
N TYR A 56 -6.48 14.82 9.62
CA TYR A 56 -7.77 15.07 8.98
C TYR A 56 -7.69 14.80 7.48
N GLN A 57 -8.83 14.50 6.85
CA GLN A 57 -8.94 14.43 5.40
C GLN A 57 -9.38 15.80 4.87
N PRO A 58 -8.56 16.49 4.07
CA PRO A 58 -8.92 17.78 3.51
C PRO A 58 -10.08 17.68 2.52
N THR A 59 -10.89 18.73 2.42
CA THR A 59 -11.88 18.87 1.34
C THR A 59 -11.19 19.18 0.01
N THR A 60 -11.91 19.07 -1.11
CA THR A 60 -11.39 19.46 -2.43
C THR A 60 -10.86 20.90 -2.44
N ASP A 61 -11.62 21.85 -1.90
CA ASP A 61 -11.19 23.24 -1.79
C ASP A 61 -9.92 23.42 -0.93
N GLU A 62 -9.78 22.63 0.15
CA GLU A 62 -8.57 22.64 0.98
C GLU A 62 -7.37 22.01 0.23
N ILE A 63 -7.59 20.97 -0.56
CA ILE A 63 -6.56 20.37 -1.42
C ILE A 63 -6.08 21.40 -2.45
N ASP A 64 -7.00 22.10 -3.12
CA ASP A 64 -6.65 23.12 -4.11
C ASP A 64 -5.88 24.27 -3.46
N ALA A 65 -6.28 24.70 -2.25
CA ALA A 65 -5.57 25.72 -1.49
C ALA A 65 -4.16 25.26 -1.07
N ILE A 66 -4.01 24.01 -0.64
CA ILE A 66 -2.71 23.41 -0.31
C ILE A 66 -1.79 23.43 -1.52
N TRP A 67 -2.30 23.04 -2.70
CA TRP A 67 -1.50 23.04 -3.93
C TRP A 67 -1.11 24.46 -4.37
N ALA A 68 -2.02 25.42 -4.29
CA ALA A 68 -1.73 26.82 -4.59
C ALA A 68 -0.64 27.40 -3.65
N GLU A 69 -0.67 27.06 -2.35
CA GLU A 69 0.39 27.46 -1.41
C GLU A 69 1.74 26.81 -1.75
N CYS A 70 1.73 25.54 -2.18
CA CYS A 70 2.94 24.84 -2.59
C CYS A 70 3.53 25.43 -3.88
N GLU A 71 2.69 25.76 -4.86
CA GLU A 71 3.09 26.41 -6.12
C GLU A 71 3.70 27.78 -5.86
N ALA A 72 3.05 28.61 -5.03
CA ALA A 72 3.58 29.92 -4.65
C ALA A 72 4.95 29.83 -3.95
N TRP A 73 5.16 28.80 -3.11
CA TRP A 73 6.47 28.52 -2.51
C TRP A 73 7.53 28.19 -3.57
N ASP A 74 7.19 27.35 -4.55
CA ASP A 74 8.11 26.94 -5.60
C ASP A 74 8.47 28.12 -6.53
N GLU A 75 7.49 28.96 -6.90
CA GLU A 75 7.67 30.18 -7.69
C GLU A 75 8.60 31.20 -6.99
N ASP A 76 8.42 31.43 -5.68
CA ASP A 76 9.28 32.34 -4.92
C ASP A 76 10.74 31.85 -4.90
N ARG A 77 10.95 30.53 -4.73
CA ARG A 77 12.29 29.94 -4.78
C ARG A 77 12.94 30.07 -6.15
N GLU A 78 12.16 29.89 -7.22
CA GLU A 78 12.62 30.08 -8.59
C GLU A 78 13.00 31.55 -8.84
N ALA A 79 12.16 32.51 -8.39
CA ALA A 79 12.43 33.94 -8.51
C ALA A 79 13.71 34.37 -7.76
N GLN A 80 14.03 33.70 -6.64
CA GLN A 80 15.28 33.90 -5.90
C GLN A 80 16.51 33.25 -6.57
N GLY A 81 16.35 32.55 -7.69
CA GLY A 81 17.43 31.87 -8.40
C GLY A 81 18.06 30.73 -7.59
N LEU A 82 17.32 30.15 -6.65
CA LEU A 82 17.82 29.05 -5.83
C LEU A 82 17.96 27.78 -6.67
N MET A 83 18.95 26.96 -6.33
CA MET A 83 19.18 25.69 -7.01
C MET A 83 17.94 24.78 -6.92
N TYR A 84 17.59 24.18 -8.05
CA TYR A 84 16.50 23.22 -8.14
C TYR A 84 16.83 21.96 -7.34
N ASP A 85 16.06 21.71 -6.29
CA ASP A 85 16.13 20.51 -5.45
C ASP A 85 14.70 20.07 -5.11
N ARG A 86 14.30 18.88 -5.55
CA ARG A 86 12.95 18.34 -5.33
C ARG A 86 12.59 18.24 -3.85
N ARG A 87 13.57 18.05 -2.98
CA ARG A 87 13.36 18.00 -1.53
C ARG A 87 12.85 19.34 -0.99
N MET A 88 13.14 20.43 -1.70
CA MET A 88 12.76 21.79 -1.32
C MET A 88 11.42 22.23 -1.92
N PHE A 89 10.70 21.34 -2.62
CA PHE A 89 9.38 21.65 -3.15
C PHE A 89 8.37 21.98 -2.06
N GLY A 90 7.42 22.84 -2.36
CA GLY A 90 6.40 23.31 -1.41
C GLY A 90 5.71 22.16 -0.70
N ILE A 91 5.31 21.11 -1.43
CA ILE A 91 4.66 19.93 -0.85
C ILE A 91 5.54 19.22 0.20
N ASN A 92 6.85 19.13 -0.04
CA ASN A 92 7.79 18.48 0.86
C ASN A 92 8.08 19.33 2.11
N GLN A 93 8.00 20.65 2.00
CA GLN A 93 8.36 21.59 3.06
C GLN A 93 7.16 21.98 3.93
N LEU A 94 6.01 22.24 3.30
CA LEU A 94 4.82 22.78 3.96
C LEU A 94 3.84 21.70 4.39
N TYR A 95 3.74 20.62 3.61
CA TYR A 95 2.74 19.56 3.78
C TYR A 95 3.35 18.16 3.58
N PRO A 96 4.40 17.80 4.34
CA PRO A 96 5.14 16.56 4.11
C PRO A 96 4.27 15.30 4.22
N SER A 97 3.16 15.31 4.98
CA SER A 97 2.21 14.20 5.04
C SER A 97 1.47 13.91 3.74
N MET A 98 1.55 14.80 2.75
CA MET A 98 0.96 14.62 1.41
C MET A 98 2.04 14.42 0.34
N ALA A 99 3.32 14.51 0.69
CA ALA A 99 4.40 14.32 -0.25
C ALA A 99 4.66 12.82 -0.48
N ARG A 100 4.69 12.40 -1.75
CA ARG A 100 4.98 11.00 -2.14
C ARG A 100 6.37 10.53 -1.68
N GLU A 101 7.32 11.44 -1.52
CA GLU A 101 8.66 11.13 -1.03
C GLU A 101 8.67 10.78 0.47
N THR A 102 7.62 11.16 1.21
CA THR A 102 7.52 10.90 2.65
C THR A 102 7.38 9.41 2.93
N SER A 103 6.55 8.69 2.18
CA SER A 103 6.41 7.23 2.27
C SER A 103 6.26 6.77 3.73
N ALA A 104 7.06 5.80 4.22
CA ALA A 104 7.00 5.33 5.61
C ALA A 104 7.32 6.41 6.67
N GLY A 105 7.90 7.54 6.26
CA GLY A 105 8.13 8.70 7.12
C GLY A 105 6.85 9.30 7.72
N ILE A 106 5.69 9.06 7.11
CA ILE A 106 4.39 9.53 7.60
C ILE A 106 4.09 9.01 9.01
N LEU A 107 4.52 7.78 9.32
CA LEU A 107 4.38 7.17 10.65
C LEU A 107 5.04 8.04 11.72
N GLY A 108 6.26 8.51 11.42
CA GLY A 108 7.01 9.40 12.30
C GLY A 108 6.40 10.80 12.40
N ILE A 109 5.85 11.34 11.31
CA ILE A 109 5.17 12.65 11.32
C ILE A 109 3.98 12.61 12.27
N ILE A 110 3.11 11.61 12.11
CA ILE A 110 1.90 11.45 12.93
C ILE A 110 2.26 11.16 14.39
N ALA A 111 3.18 10.24 14.64
CA ALA A 111 3.60 9.90 16.00
C ALA A 111 4.22 11.09 16.74
N ARG A 112 5.03 11.93 16.08
CA ARG A 112 5.62 13.12 16.70
C ARG A 112 4.61 14.20 17.06
N ALA A 113 3.54 14.37 16.29
CA ALA A 113 2.51 15.37 16.58
C ALA A 113 1.84 15.15 17.94
N SER A 114 1.70 13.89 18.37
CA SER A 114 1.20 13.55 19.71
C SER A 114 2.13 14.00 20.85
N GLN A 115 3.43 14.14 20.58
CA GLN A 115 4.42 14.50 21.59
C GLN A 115 4.52 16.03 21.76
N THR A 116 4.29 16.79 20.69
CA THR A 116 4.41 18.26 20.74
C THR A 116 3.31 18.92 21.56
N GLU A 117 2.12 18.33 21.64
CA GLU A 117 1.04 18.84 22.51
C GLU A 117 1.25 18.51 24.00
N GLN A 118 2.08 17.52 24.34
CA GLN A 118 2.39 17.16 25.74
C GLN A 118 3.62 17.88 26.30
N GLY A 119 4.35 18.65 25.48
CA GLY A 119 5.60 19.32 25.85
C GLY A 119 5.48 20.83 26.13
N GLU A 120 4.30 21.43 25.96
CA GLU A 120 4.07 22.87 26.12
C GLU A 120 3.52 23.24 27.52
N ASP A 121 4.22 22.80 28.57
CA ASP A 121 4.03 23.28 29.96
C ASP A 121 5.24 24.12 30.44
N GLY A 122 5.92 24.87 29.55
CA GLY A 122 7.14 25.55 29.98
C GLY A 122 7.85 26.56 29.06
N ALA A 123 7.20 27.15 28.06
CA ALA A 123 7.81 28.28 27.34
C ALA A 123 6.77 29.35 27.00
N GLU A 124 6.69 30.38 27.85
CA GLU A 124 6.01 31.64 27.55
C GLU A 124 6.68 32.31 26.34
N GLY A 125 5.94 32.48 25.23
CA GLY A 125 6.37 33.38 24.16
C GLY A 125 5.83 33.06 22.76
N GLY A 126 4.70 33.67 22.39
CA GLY A 126 4.47 34.13 21.03
C GLY A 126 3.51 33.31 20.16
N ALA A 127 2.33 33.91 19.94
CA ALA A 127 1.28 33.59 18.96
C ALA A 127 0.60 32.21 19.12
N GLU A 128 -0.74 32.23 19.12
CA GLU A 128 -1.60 31.05 19.08
C GLU A 128 -1.24 30.15 17.88
N LYS A 129 -0.28 29.25 18.06
CA LYS A 129 -0.03 28.17 17.12
C LYS A 129 -1.12 27.14 17.36
N LYS A 130 -2.27 27.29 16.69
CA LYS A 130 -3.12 26.13 16.45
C LYS A 130 -2.22 25.00 15.97
N PRO A 131 -2.28 23.79 16.56
CA PRO A 131 -1.62 22.65 15.95
C PRO A 131 -2.18 22.53 14.54
N LYS A 132 -1.33 22.79 13.53
CA LYS A 132 -1.70 22.63 12.12
C LYS A 132 -1.97 21.13 12.00
N LYS A 133 -3.26 20.75 11.99
CA LYS A 133 -3.65 19.36 11.78
C LYS A 133 -2.94 18.84 10.54
N ILE A 134 -2.58 17.58 10.56
CA ILE A 134 -1.84 16.89 9.51
C ILE A 134 -2.86 16.48 8.43
N PRO A 135 -2.83 17.09 7.23
CA PRO A 135 -3.69 16.66 6.15
C PRO A 135 -3.22 15.30 5.65
N VAL A 136 -4.15 14.37 5.45
CA VAL A 136 -3.89 13.06 4.87
C VAL A 136 -4.91 12.79 3.77
N HIS A 137 -4.44 12.25 2.65
CA HIS A 137 -5.28 11.85 1.52
C HIS A 137 -5.17 10.34 1.34
N LEU A 138 -6.31 9.65 1.21
CA LEU A 138 -6.33 8.19 1.09
C LEU A 138 -6.28 7.79 -0.38
N GLU A 139 -5.13 7.31 -0.83
CA GLU A 139 -4.90 6.88 -2.21
C GLU A 139 -5.09 5.35 -2.38
N LEU A 140 -6.10 4.79 -1.70
CA LEU A 140 -6.34 3.33 -1.66
C LEU A 140 -6.47 2.69 -3.05
N GLU A 141 -7.15 3.35 -3.98
CA GLU A 141 -7.37 2.84 -5.35
C GLU A 141 -6.05 2.62 -6.12
N PHE A 142 -4.93 3.20 -5.68
CA PHE A 142 -3.63 2.88 -6.28
C PHE A 142 -3.27 1.40 -6.11
N ALA A 143 -3.82 0.70 -5.12
CA ALA A 143 -3.69 -0.75 -4.96
C ALA A 143 -4.19 -1.51 -6.21
N ASN A 144 -5.15 -0.94 -6.94
CA ASN A 144 -5.70 -1.56 -8.15
C ASN A 144 -4.79 -1.43 -9.37
N ASN A 145 -3.72 -0.64 -9.29
CA ASN A 145 -2.75 -0.48 -10.35
C ASN A 145 -1.54 -1.38 -10.11
N THR A 146 -1.73 -2.69 -10.04
CA THR A 146 -0.69 -3.67 -9.60
C THR A 146 0.56 -3.69 -10.48
N LEU A 147 0.49 -3.22 -11.73
CA LEU A 147 1.66 -2.99 -12.58
C LEU A 147 2.60 -1.91 -12.02
N PHE A 148 2.04 -0.92 -11.33
CA PHE A 148 2.77 0.21 -10.77
C PHE A 148 2.83 0.21 -9.25
N CYS A 149 1.82 -0.31 -8.55
CA CYS A 149 1.83 -0.58 -7.12
C CYS A 149 2.62 -1.86 -6.87
N GLU A 150 3.94 -1.74 -6.95
CA GLU A 150 4.87 -2.86 -6.86
C GLU A 150 4.85 -3.50 -5.46
N TRP A 151 4.58 -2.70 -4.42
CA TRP A 151 4.48 -3.13 -3.02
C TRP A 151 3.36 -2.40 -2.29
N ALA A 152 2.71 -3.06 -1.34
CA ALA A 152 1.85 -2.42 -0.37
C ALA A 152 2.12 -2.98 1.03
N TYR A 153 2.12 -2.10 2.02
CA TYR A 153 2.33 -2.45 3.42
C TYR A 153 1.10 -2.02 4.21
N VAL A 154 0.48 -2.95 4.93
CA VAL A 154 -0.69 -2.66 5.76
C VAL A 154 -0.29 -2.87 7.23
N ILE A 155 -0.28 -1.77 7.97
CA ILE A 155 -0.11 -1.80 9.42
C ILE A 155 -1.52 -1.91 10.01
N ASP A 156 -1.93 -3.12 10.37
CA ASP A 156 -3.22 -3.37 11.01
C ASP A 156 -3.04 -3.21 12.53
N LEU A 157 -3.46 -2.06 13.05
CA LEU A 157 -3.36 -1.73 14.48
C LEU A 157 -4.44 -2.40 15.33
N ASP A 158 -5.49 -2.95 14.70
CA ASP A 158 -6.52 -3.72 15.41
C ASP A 158 -6.03 -5.14 15.70
N LYS A 159 -5.28 -5.72 14.77
CA LYS A 159 -4.66 -7.06 14.90
C LYS A 159 -3.20 -7.03 15.38
N GLU A 160 -2.57 -5.86 15.38
CA GLU A 160 -1.16 -5.65 15.69
C GLU A 160 -0.23 -6.47 14.79
N VAL A 161 -0.49 -6.40 13.47
CA VAL A 161 0.30 -7.06 12.43
C VAL A 161 0.77 -6.08 11.36
N LEU A 162 1.94 -6.38 10.77
CA LEU A 162 2.39 -5.81 9.50
C LEU A 162 2.14 -6.83 8.40
N GLU A 163 1.24 -6.53 7.47
CA GLU A 163 0.99 -7.33 6.27
C GLU A 163 1.80 -6.75 5.10
N VAL A 164 2.44 -7.63 4.34
CA VAL A 164 3.26 -7.29 3.18
C VAL A 164 2.63 -7.87 1.93
N TYR A 165 2.45 -7.01 0.93
CA TYR A 165 1.89 -7.34 -0.36
C TYR A 165 2.84 -6.94 -1.48
N GLY A 166 2.86 -7.70 -2.57
CA GLY A 166 3.67 -7.44 -3.76
C GLY A 166 3.16 -8.21 -4.96
N GLY A 167 3.47 -7.72 -6.17
CA GLY A 167 2.88 -8.27 -7.39
C GLY A 167 1.38 -7.98 -7.49
N GLY A 168 0.62 -8.81 -8.21
CA GLY A 168 -0.81 -8.63 -8.38
C GLY A 168 -1.57 -9.94 -8.48
N GLU A 169 -2.77 -9.97 -7.92
CA GLU A 169 -3.70 -11.09 -7.98
C GLU A 169 -5.14 -10.62 -8.22
N ARG A 170 -6.04 -11.57 -8.49
CA ARG A 170 -7.48 -11.30 -8.59
C ARG A 170 -8.06 -11.14 -7.20
N LYS A 171 -9.04 -10.25 -7.06
CA LYS A 171 -9.83 -10.14 -5.85
C LYS A 171 -10.56 -11.46 -5.56
N HIS A 172 -10.65 -11.79 -4.28
CA HIS A 172 -11.44 -12.89 -3.77
C HIS A 172 -11.98 -12.55 -2.38
N ASP A 173 -12.94 -13.35 -1.91
CA ASP A 173 -13.48 -13.19 -0.56
C ASP A 173 -12.38 -13.28 0.50
N GLY A 174 -12.43 -12.37 1.47
CA GLY A 174 -11.43 -12.25 2.53
C GLY A 174 -10.18 -11.45 2.16
N HIS A 175 -9.98 -11.07 0.90
CA HIS A 175 -8.83 -10.24 0.52
C HIS A 175 -8.90 -8.85 1.17
N ARG A 176 -7.76 -8.33 1.65
CA ARG A 176 -7.66 -7.05 2.39
C ARG A 176 -8.17 -5.85 1.58
N PHE A 177 -7.94 -5.86 0.28
CA PHE A 177 -8.33 -4.81 -0.66
C PHE A 177 -9.57 -5.18 -1.50
N LYS A 178 -10.37 -6.17 -1.10
CA LYS A 178 -11.51 -6.64 -1.90
C LYS A 178 -12.50 -5.52 -2.26
N ASP A 179 -12.74 -4.61 -1.30
CA ASP A 179 -13.72 -3.52 -1.42
C ASP A 179 -13.11 -2.22 -1.99
N VAL A 180 -11.89 -2.26 -2.52
CA VAL A 180 -11.17 -1.10 -3.09
C VAL A 180 -11.21 -1.16 -4.61
N GLY A 181 -11.82 -0.18 -5.27
CA GLY A 181 -11.99 -0.17 -6.73
C GLY A 181 -13.08 -1.11 -7.24
N ALA A 182 -13.16 -1.33 -8.55
CA ALA A 182 -14.18 -2.15 -9.19
C ALA A 182 -13.93 -3.66 -9.01
N GLU A 183 -14.97 -4.49 -9.08
CA GLU A 183 -14.90 -5.95 -8.81
C GLU A 183 -13.82 -6.69 -9.65
N GLY A 184 -13.65 -6.28 -10.91
CA GLY A 184 -12.67 -6.90 -11.82
C GLY A 184 -11.24 -6.35 -11.71
N ASP A 185 -11.02 -5.30 -10.91
CA ASP A 185 -9.70 -4.70 -10.76
C ASP A 185 -8.75 -5.66 -10.02
N PRO A 186 -7.48 -5.76 -10.43
CA PRO A 186 -6.50 -6.54 -9.69
C PRO A 186 -6.20 -5.87 -8.35
N VAL A 187 -5.55 -6.59 -7.45
CA VAL A 187 -5.11 -6.11 -6.14
C VAL A 187 -3.71 -6.62 -5.82
N PRO A 188 -2.93 -5.95 -4.95
CA PRO A 188 -1.59 -6.40 -4.61
C PRO A 188 -1.69 -7.76 -3.92
N ALA A 189 -0.85 -8.72 -4.32
CA ALA A 189 -0.96 -10.07 -3.80
C ALA A 189 -0.38 -10.19 -2.39
N PHE A 190 -1.03 -10.94 -1.52
CA PHE A 190 -0.52 -11.17 -0.16
C PHE A 190 0.76 -12.02 -0.21
N ILE A 191 1.82 -11.56 0.47
CA ILE A 191 3.09 -12.29 0.58
C ILE A 191 3.23 -12.93 1.96
N CYS A 192 3.16 -12.12 3.02
CA CYS A 192 3.29 -12.59 4.40
C CYS A 192 2.81 -11.54 5.40
N SER A 193 2.72 -11.93 6.67
CA SER A 193 2.43 -11.03 7.79
C SER A 193 3.34 -11.29 8.97
N PHE A 194 3.61 -10.25 9.76
CA PHE A 194 4.41 -10.32 10.97
C PHE A 194 3.64 -9.73 12.14
N ASP A 195 3.51 -10.48 13.23
CA ASP A 195 3.00 -9.93 14.49
C ASP A 195 3.97 -8.87 15.02
N PHE A 196 3.46 -7.83 15.68
CA PHE A 196 4.33 -6.83 16.32
C PHE A 196 5.26 -7.48 17.36
N SER A 197 4.79 -8.52 18.04
CA SER A 197 5.60 -9.30 18.98
C SER A 197 6.79 -9.98 18.30
N GLU A 198 6.60 -10.50 17.08
CA GLU A 198 7.69 -11.05 16.26
C GLU A 198 8.67 -9.95 15.88
N ILE A 199 8.16 -8.80 15.42
CA ILE A 199 8.97 -7.64 15.05
C ILE A 199 9.86 -7.18 16.21
N TYR A 200 9.36 -7.18 17.45
CA TYR A 200 10.16 -6.83 18.64
C TYR A 200 11.32 -7.80 18.91
N LEU A 201 11.19 -9.05 18.47
CA LEU A 201 12.19 -10.09 18.66
C LEU A 201 13.19 -10.17 17.50
N MET A 202 12.89 -9.54 16.36
CA MET A 202 13.79 -9.50 15.22
C MET A 202 15.09 -8.79 15.58
N LYS A 203 16.21 -9.40 15.25
CA LYS A 203 17.54 -8.84 15.58
C LYS A 203 17.93 -7.67 14.70
N SER A 204 17.36 -7.61 13.50
CA SER A 204 17.62 -6.57 12.51
C SER A 204 16.53 -6.55 11.44
N ASP A 205 16.46 -5.44 10.71
CA ASP A 205 15.66 -5.30 9.49
C ASP A 205 16.03 -6.31 8.40
N LYS A 206 17.27 -6.81 8.37
CA LYS A 206 17.68 -7.87 7.44
C LYS A 206 16.91 -9.17 7.63
N GLU A 207 16.59 -9.52 8.88
CA GLU A 207 15.80 -10.72 9.18
C GLU A 207 14.40 -10.62 8.56
N PHE A 208 13.79 -9.42 8.63
CA PHE A 208 12.53 -9.14 7.94
C PHE A 208 12.67 -9.30 6.42
N VAL A 209 13.69 -8.69 5.82
CA VAL A 209 13.92 -8.77 4.36
C VAL A 209 14.09 -10.22 3.89
N GLU A 210 14.86 -11.02 4.63
CA GLU A 210 15.08 -12.44 4.31
C GLU A 210 13.78 -13.25 4.41
N LYS A 211 12.94 -13.00 5.43
CA LYS A 211 11.64 -13.66 5.58
C LYS A 211 10.68 -13.28 4.46
N VAL A 212 10.58 -12.00 4.10
CA VAL A 212 9.73 -11.54 2.99
C VAL A 212 10.20 -12.14 1.67
N LYS A 213 11.51 -12.14 1.40
CA LYS A 213 12.07 -12.74 0.20
C LYS A 213 11.71 -14.22 0.10
N LYS A 214 11.93 -14.98 1.18
CA LYS A 214 11.60 -16.41 1.22
C LYS A 214 10.13 -16.65 0.93
N ALA A 215 9.22 -15.90 1.55
CA ALA A 215 7.78 -16.02 1.31
C ALA A 215 7.40 -15.67 -0.14
N SER A 216 8.06 -14.66 -0.73
CA SER A 216 7.86 -14.28 -2.13
C SER A 216 8.33 -15.38 -3.10
N ASP A 217 9.49 -15.99 -2.84
CA ASP A 217 10.04 -17.07 -3.67
C ASP A 217 9.16 -18.33 -3.58
N GLU A 218 8.66 -18.67 -2.39
CA GLU A 218 7.73 -19.79 -2.18
C GLU A 218 6.41 -19.57 -2.92
N ARG A 219 5.87 -18.35 -2.91
CA ARG A 219 4.65 -18.00 -3.65
C ARG A 219 4.84 -18.13 -5.17
N ALA A 220 5.95 -17.63 -5.71
CA ALA A 220 6.23 -17.72 -7.14
C ALA A 220 6.34 -19.18 -7.61
N GLY A 221 6.96 -20.06 -6.82
CA GLY A 221 7.04 -21.49 -7.14
C GLY A 221 5.69 -22.22 -7.11
N VAL A 222 4.72 -21.74 -6.34
CA VAL A 222 3.34 -22.28 -6.34
C VAL A 222 2.59 -21.87 -7.61
N GLU A 223 2.74 -20.62 -8.06
CA GLU A 223 2.10 -20.15 -9.30
C GLU A 223 2.65 -20.90 -10.54
N GLU A 224 3.96 -21.11 -10.61
CA GLU A 224 4.57 -21.91 -11.69
C GLU A 224 4.08 -23.37 -11.69
N GLY A 225 3.86 -23.97 -10.51
CA GLY A 225 3.34 -25.34 -10.39
C GLY A 225 1.84 -25.48 -10.71
N SER A 226 1.03 -24.46 -10.40
CA SER A 226 -0.41 -24.49 -10.73
C SER A 226 -0.68 -24.33 -12.22
N ASP A 227 0.14 -23.53 -12.91
CA ASP A 227 0.05 -23.37 -14.37
C ASP A 227 0.46 -24.67 -15.09
N GLU A 228 1.36 -25.49 -14.52
CA GLU A 228 1.73 -26.81 -15.07
C GLU A 228 0.66 -27.89 -14.82
N GLU A 229 -0.05 -27.86 -13.68
CA GLU A 229 -1.14 -28.81 -13.40
C GLU A 229 -2.41 -28.54 -14.23
N GLU A 230 -2.76 -27.27 -14.51
CA GLU A 230 -3.92 -26.94 -15.37
C GLU A 230 -3.73 -27.38 -16.84
N VAL A 231 -2.49 -27.51 -17.32
CA VAL A 231 -2.20 -27.95 -18.70
C VAL A 231 -2.34 -29.47 -18.87
N LEU A 232 -2.28 -30.24 -17.78
CA LEU A 232 -2.38 -31.71 -17.82
C LEU A 232 -3.83 -32.23 -17.79
N ASP A 233 -4.82 -31.41 -17.42
CA ASP A 233 -6.23 -31.83 -17.32
C ASP A 233 -7.07 -31.62 -18.61
N LEU A 234 -6.47 -31.08 -19.68
CA LEU A 234 -7.14 -30.89 -20.98
C LEU A 234 -6.88 -32.05 -21.98
N GLY A 235 -6.33 -33.17 -21.52
CA GLY A 235 -5.73 -34.20 -22.37
C GLY A 235 -6.38 -35.58 -22.40
N GLU A 236 -7.56 -35.82 -21.82
CA GLU A 236 -8.22 -37.15 -21.91
C GLU A 236 -9.74 -37.03 -22.12
N LYS A 237 -10.15 -36.76 -23.37
CA LYS A 237 -11.41 -37.27 -23.92
C LYS A 237 -11.09 -37.92 -25.26
N GLU A 238 -10.65 -39.17 -25.21
CA GLU A 238 -10.67 -40.06 -26.36
C GLU A 238 -12.13 -40.48 -26.61
N ASP A 239 -12.62 -40.14 -27.81
CA ASP A 239 -13.89 -40.59 -28.35
C ASP A 239 -13.78 -42.06 -28.78
N GLU A 240 -14.44 -42.98 -28.06
CA GLU A 240 -14.65 -44.36 -28.52
C GLU A 240 -16.08 -44.54 -29.11
N GLU A 241 -16.07 -44.69 -30.42
CA GLU A 241 -16.80 -45.64 -31.29
C GLU A 241 -18.33 -45.83 -31.24
N GLY A 242 -18.88 -45.94 -32.45
CA GLY A 242 -20.22 -46.50 -32.72
C GLY A 242 -20.59 -46.46 -34.21
N GLU A 243 -19.77 -47.06 -35.08
CA GLU A 243 -20.22 -47.48 -36.41
C GLU A 243 -21.06 -48.76 -36.27
N ASP A 244 -22.31 -48.73 -36.76
CA ASP A 244 -23.02 -49.95 -37.16
C ASP A 244 -23.86 -49.64 -38.41
N GLY A 245 -23.66 -50.45 -39.44
CA GLY A 245 -24.18 -50.22 -40.78
C GLY A 245 -25.41 -51.04 -41.16
N VAL A 246 -25.91 -50.67 -42.35
CA VAL A 246 -26.45 -51.52 -43.42
C VAL A 246 -27.98 -51.77 -43.50
N GLU A 247 -28.45 -51.50 -44.74
CA GLU A 247 -29.54 -52.11 -45.52
C GLU A 247 -30.98 -51.54 -45.56
N GLY A 248 -31.45 -51.23 -46.79
CA GLY A 248 -32.74 -51.75 -47.26
C GLY A 248 -33.69 -50.84 -48.07
N SER A 249 -33.56 -50.86 -49.40
CA SER A 249 -34.64 -50.93 -50.42
C SER A 249 -35.80 -49.90 -50.55
N ALA A 250 -35.74 -49.17 -51.68
CA ALA A 250 -36.68 -49.15 -52.83
C ALA A 250 -38.10 -48.52 -52.79
N LYS A 251 -38.42 -47.93 -53.97
CA LYS A 251 -39.71 -47.44 -54.56
C LYS A 251 -40.07 -45.98 -54.24
N GLY A 252 -40.52 -45.13 -55.17
CA GLY A 252 -40.86 -45.23 -56.57
C GLY A 252 -41.56 -43.92 -57.04
N SER A 253 -41.46 -43.63 -58.35
CA SER A 253 -42.30 -42.78 -59.22
C SER A 253 -42.92 -41.44 -58.75
N SER A 254 -42.49 -40.35 -59.42
CA SER A 254 -43.22 -39.32 -60.20
C SER A 254 -44.76 -39.17 -60.10
N PRO A 255 -45.36 -38.01 -60.44
CA PRO A 255 -44.89 -36.98 -61.39
C PRO A 255 -44.66 -35.56 -60.84
#